data_AF-A0A959T356-F1
#
_entry.id   AF-A0A959T356-F1
#
_cell.length_a   1.000
_cell.length_b   1.000
_cell.length_c   1.000
_cell.angle_alpha   90.00
_cell.angle_beta   90.00
_cell.angle_gamma   90.00
#
_symmetry.space_group_name_H-M   'P 1'
#
loop_
_entity.id
_entity.type
_entity.pdbx_description
1 polymer ?
#
loop_
_entity_poly.entity_id
_entity_poly.type
_entity_poly.pdbx_seq_one_letter_code
_entity_poly.pdbx_strand_id
1 'polypeptide(L)'
;GAFSLLYYAGDPMAKRFRFFTPGAILATFLFIIVSQALAYFFSNFTDYNALYGSIGAILAVQLWLYLNMLVLLVGYELNTSISRARRSRSSELRVRRDQGVA
;
A
#
# COMPACT_ATOMS: atom_id res chain seq x y z
N GLY A 1 23.60 -28.47 3.99
CA GLY A 1 22.83 -27.89 2.90
C GLY A 1 22.35 -26.50 3.29
N ALA A 2 23.00 -25.44 2.79
CA ALA A 2 22.69 -24.05 3.14
C ALA A 2 21.23 -23.65 2.84
N PHE A 3 20.58 -24.34 1.89
CA PHE A 3 19.16 -24.16 1.57
C PHE A 3 18.19 -24.59 2.67
N SER A 4 18.59 -25.50 3.56
CA SER A 4 17.73 -25.97 4.67
C SER A 4 17.48 -24.87 5.71
N LEU A 5 18.47 -24.01 5.98
CA LEU A 5 18.33 -22.92 6.95
C LEU A 5 17.37 -21.82 6.47
N LEU A 6 17.35 -21.53 5.16
CA LEU A 6 16.44 -20.54 4.58
C LEU A 6 14.98 -21.01 4.63
N TYR A 7 14.75 -22.31 4.53
CA TYR A 7 13.41 -22.87 4.51
C TYR A 7 12.74 -22.86 5.89
N TYR A 8 13.51 -22.93 6.97
CA TYR A 8 12.97 -22.93 8.33
C TYR A 8 12.68 -21.53 8.89
N ALA A 9 13.21 -20.47 8.26
CA ALA A 9 12.94 -19.08 8.63
C ALA A 9 11.63 -18.52 8.06
N GLY A 10 11.02 -19.22 7.09
CA GLY A 10 9.72 -18.90 6.52
C GLY A 10 8.59 -19.54 7.32
N ASP A 11 8.34 -19.03 8.53
CA ASP A 11 7.20 -19.44 9.36
C ASP A 11 5.90 -19.47 8.52
N PRO A 12 5.22 -20.63 8.40
CA PRO A 12 4.02 -20.85 7.58
C PRO A 12 2.74 -20.26 8.20
N MET A 13 2.85 -19.24 9.04
CA MET A 13 1.73 -18.37 9.40
C MET A 13 1.36 -17.44 8.23
N ALA A 14 1.20 -18.01 7.03
CA ALA A 14 0.59 -17.41 5.84
C ALA A 14 -0.87 -17.11 6.18
N LYS A 15 -1.06 -16.03 6.93
CA LYS A 15 -2.32 -15.54 7.44
C LYS A 15 -3.11 -14.99 6.25
N ARG A 16 -3.72 -15.91 5.50
CA ARG A 16 -4.69 -15.72 4.41
C ARG A 16 -4.67 -14.29 3.89
N PHE A 17 -3.71 -13.97 3.02
CA PHE A 17 -3.62 -12.67 2.36
C PHE A 17 -4.99 -12.36 1.75
N ARG A 18 -5.80 -11.55 2.43
CA ARG A 18 -7.05 -11.05 1.88
C ARG A 18 -6.66 -10.01 0.85
N PHE A 19 -6.31 -10.44 -0.35
CA PHE A 19 -5.99 -9.55 -1.46
C PHE A 19 -7.14 -8.59 -1.74
N PHE A 20 -8.39 -8.99 -1.45
CA PHE A 20 -9.58 -8.14 -1.44
C PHE A 20 -9.77 -7.42 -0.10
N THR A 21 -8.91 -6.44 0.19
CA THR A 21 -9.24 -5.40 1.19
C THR A 21 -9.64 -4.10 0.49
N PRO A 22 -10.50 -3.27 1.13
CA PRO A 22 -10.84 -1.95 0.60
C PRO A 22 -9.59 -1.08 0.34
N GLY A 23 -8.57 -1.23 1.19
CA GLY A 23 -7.27 -0.57 1.02
C GLY A 23 -6.51 -1.01 -0.22
N ALA A 24 -6.55 -2.30 -0.57
CA ALA A 24 -5.91 -2.81 -1.78
C ALA A 24 -6.57 -2.27 -3.06
N ILE A 25 -7.90 -2.22 -3.10
CA ILE A 25 -8.63 -1.66 -4.26
C ILE A 25 -8.29 -0.18 -4.44
N LEU A 26 -8.28 0.59 -3.35
CA LEU A 26 -7.89 2.00 -3.38
C LEU A 26 -6.44 2.16 -3.87
N ALA A 27 -5.51 1.37 -3.32
CA ALA A 27 -4.10 1.42 -3.70
C ALA A 27 -3.90 1.10 -5.20
N THR A 28 -4.59 0.10 -5.74
CA THR A 28 -4.53 -0.23 -7.18
C THR A 28 -5.06 0.92 -8.04
N PHE A 29 -6.15 1.56 -7.64
CA PHE A 29 -6.71 2.69 -8.39
C PHE A 29 -5.75 3.89 -8.39
N LEU A 30 -5.20 4.23 -7.22
CA LEU A 30 -4.21 5.30 -7.09
C LEU A 30 -2.91 4.99 -7.86
N PHE A 31 -2.46 3.73 -7.87
CA PHE A 31 -1.29 3.29 -8.62
C PHE A 31 -1.43 3.59 -10.12
N ILE A 32 -2.60 3.28 -10.70
CA ILE A 32 -2.90 3.54 -12.11
C ILE A 32 -2.89 5.06 -12.37
N ILE A 33 -3.55 5.84 -11.52
CA ILE A 33 -3.59 7.31 -11.64
C ILE A 33 -2.18 7.90 -11.58
N VAL A 34 -1.38 7.52 -10.58
CA VAL A 34 -0.01 7.99 -10.40
C VAL A 34 0.84 7.64 -11.62
N SER A 35 0.74 6.42 -12.13
CA SER A 35 1.51 5.98 -13.29
C SER A 35 1.16 6.81 -14.54
N GLN A 36 -0.13 7.05 -14.79
CA GLN A 36 -0.57 7.87 -15.92
C GLN A 36 -0.19 9.34 -15.76
N ALA A 37 -0.39 9.92 -14.57
CA ALA A 37 -0.03 11.31 -14.28
C ALA A 37 1.47 11.54 -14.47
N LEU A 38 2.29 10.59 -14.03
CA LEU A 38 3.75 10.70 -14.14
C LEU A 38 4.22 10.52 -15.59
N ALA A 39 3.62 9.62 -16.35
CA ALA A 39 3.89 9.47 -17.78
C ALA A 39 3.59 10.76 -18.56
N TYR A 40 2.45 11.41 -18.28
CA TYR A 40 2.11 12.70 -18.85
C TYR A 40 3.07 13.81 -18.41
N PHE A 41 3.44 13.85 -17.14
CA PHE A 41 4.39 14.83 -16.63
C PHE A 41 5.73 14.74 -17.36
N PHE A 42 6.28 13.53 -17.52
CA PHE A 42 7.55 13.33 -18.21
C PHE A 42 7.46 13.55 -19.72
N SER A 43 6.35 13.20 -20.38
CA SER A 43 6.19 13.47 -21.81
C SER A 43 6.27 14.97 -22.14
N ASN A 44 5.77 15.82 -21.25
CA ASN A 44 5.84 17.29 -21.42
C ASN A 44 7.21 17.89 -21.03
N PHE A 45 7.97 17.21 -20.15
CA PHE A 45 9.29 17.69 -19.70
C PHE A 45 10.47 17.26 -20.59
N THR A 46 10.27 16.26 -21.46
CA THR A 46 11.34 15.68 -22.30
C THR A 46 11.87 16.68 -23.36
N ASP A 47 11.02 17.61 -23.83
CA ASP A 47 11.40 18.56 -24.88
C ASP A 47 12.40 19.65 -24.45
N TYR A 48 12.65 19.85 -23.14
CA TYR A 48 13.46 20.98 -22.65
C TYR A 48 14.88 20.63 -22.18
N ASN A 49 15.26 19.36 -22.03
CA ASN A 49 16.33 19.02 -21.08
C ASN A 49 17.35 17.95 -21.50
N ALA A 50 17.86 18.03 -22.72
CA ALA A 50 18.96 17.17 -23.21
C ALA A 50 20.26 17.25 -22.36
N LEU A 51 20.44 18.29 -21.54
CA LEU A 51 21.62 18.49 -20.68
C LEU A 51 21.51 17.87 -19.28
N TYR A 52 20.30 17.60 -18.77
CA TYR A 52 20.07 16.97 -17.46
C TYR A 52 19.46 15.57 -17.57
N GLY A 53 19.47 14.95 -18.75
CA GLY A 53 18.74 13.71 -19.04
C GLY A 53 18.99 12.54 -18.07
N SER A 54 20.23 12.29 -17.65
CA SER A 54 20.57 11.19 -16.74
C SER A 54 20.13 11.46 -15.29
N ILE A 55 20.36 12.67 -14.77
CA ILE A 55 19.91 13.07 -13.42
C ILE A 55 18.38 13.19 -13.38
N GLY A 56 17.77 13.73 -14.44
CA GLY A 56 16.33 13.80 -14.62
C GLY A 56 15.68 12.42 -14.65
N ALA A 57 16.29 11.44 -15.32
CA ALA A 57 15.81 10.06 -15.31
C ALA A 57 15.89 9.42 -13.92
N ILE A 58 16.97 9.64 -13.16
CA ILE A 58 17.09 9.14 -11.78
C ILE A 58 16.04 9.78 -10.88
N LEU A 59 15.88 11.11 -10.95
CA LEU A 59 14.86 11.83 -10.19
C LEU A 59 13.44 11.40 -10.57
N ALA A 60 13.21 11.05 -11.84
CA ALA A 60 11.95 10.52 -12.33
C ALA A 60 11.59 9.19 -11.68
N VAL A 61 12.56 8.26 -11.67
CA VAL A 61 12.39 6.96 -11.02
C VAL A 61 12.23 7.13 -9.51
N GLN A 62 12.99 8.03 -8.88
CA GLN A 62 12.86 8.33 -7.46
C GLN A 62 11.46 8.88 -7.12
N LEU A 63 10.95 9.81 -7.91
CA LEU A 63 9.61 10.37 -7.73
C LEU A 63 8.54 9.30 -7.95
N TRP A 64 8.70 8.45 -8.96
CA TRP A 64 7.80 7.33 -9.20
C TRP A 64 7.75 6.39 -8.00
N LEU A 65 8.89 5.95 -7.49
CA LEU A 65 8.97 5.08 -6.31
C LEU A 65 8.37 5.75 -5.08
N TYR A 66 8.68 7.03 -4.86
CA TYR A 66 8.14 7.80 -3.74
C TYR A 66 6.61 7.86 -3.76
N LEU A 67 6.02 8.17 -4.91
CA LEU A 67 4.56 8.19 -5.06
C LEU A 67 3.96 6.80 -4.84
N ASN A 68 4.59 5.75 -5.36
CA ASN A 68 4.15 4.37 -5.11
C ASN A 68 4.17 3.99 -3.62
N MET A 69 5.19 4.42 -2.88
CA MET A 69 5.24 4.22 -1.43
C MET A 69 4.08 4.93 -0.72
N LEU A 70 3.75 6.17 -1.12
CA LEU A 70 2.60 6.89 -0.56
C LEU A 70 1.27 6.16 -0.87
N VAL A 71 1.10 5.67 -2.09
CA VAL A 71 -0.09 4.91 -2.48
C VAL A 71 -0.27 3.66 -1.61
N LEU A 72 0.82 2.91 -1.38
CA LEU A 72 0.81 1.74 -0.51
C LEU A 72 0.49 2.11 0.94
N LEU A 73 1.08 3.19 1.45
CA LEU A 73 0.85 3.67 2.81
C LEU A 73 -0.61 4.06 3.03
N VAL A 74 -1.21 4.80 2.09
CA VAL A 74 -2.62 5.18 2.13
C VAL A 74 -3.54 3.95 2.14
N GLY A 75 -3.25 2.96 1.27
CA GLY A 75 -4.00 1.70 1.25
C GLY A 75 -3.91 0.94 2.58
N TYR A 76 -2.72 0.89 3.18
CA TYR A 76 -2.49 0.27 4.48
C TYR A 76 -3.22 1.00 5.61
N GLU A 77 -3.17 2.33 5.63
CA GLU A 77 -3.81 3.16 6.63
C GLU A 77 -5.32 3.01 6.60
N LEU A 78 -5.92 2.98 5.40
CA LEU A 78 -7.34 2.69 5.23
C LEU A 78 -7.72 1.30 5.75
N ASN A 79 -6.92 0.28 5.44
CA ASN A 79 -7.20 -1.07 5.95
C ASN A 79 -7.09 -1.12 7.48
N THR A 80 -6.14 -0.39 8.05
CA THR A 80 -5.94 -0.28 9.50
C THR A 80 -7.08 0.47 10.18
N SER A 81 -7.55 1.59 9.60
CA SER A 81 -8.64 2.40 10.16
C SER A 81 -9.96 1.61 10.18
N ILE A 82 -10.28 0.88 9.11
CA ILE A 82 -11.45 -0.02 9.05
C ILE A 82 -11.33 -1.13 10.10
N SER A 83 -10.14 -1.72 10.23
CA SER A 83 -9.89 -2.78 11.23
C SER A 83 -10.01 -2.28 12.67
N ARG A 84 -9.61 -1.03 12.94
CA ARG A 84 -9.80 -0.37 14.24
C ARG A 84 -11.27 -0.11 14.52
N ALA A 85 -12.02 0.44 13.56
CA ALA A 85 -13.45 0.70 13.69
C ALA A 85 -14.26 -0.58 13.94
N ARG A 86 -13.93 -1.69 13.28
CA ARG A 86 -14.56 -3.01 13.51
C ARG A 86 -14.28 -3.55 14.91
N ARG A 87 -13.06 -3.37 15.43
CA ARG A 87 -12.69 -3.82 16.78
C ARG A 87 -13.42 -3.05 17.87
N SER A 88 -13.48 -1.72 17.76
CA SER A 88 -14.21 -0.85 18.70
C SER A 88 -15.69 -1.23 18.81
N ARG A 89 -16.35 -1.47 17.67
CA ARG A 89 -17.76 -1.93 17.65
C ARG A 89 -17.96 -3.29 18.32
N SER A 90 -17.02 -4.21 18.14
CA SER A 90 -17.07 -5.55 18.75
C SER A 90 -16.88 -5.50 20.26
N SER A 91 -15.98 -4.64 20.77
CA SER A 91 -15.82 -4.44 22.22
C SER A 91 -17.07 -3.85 22.86
N GLU A 92 -17.73 -2.90 22.20
CA GLU A 92 -18.97 -2.29 22.70
C GLU A 92 -20.12 -3.31 22.76
N LEU A 93 -20.28 -4.13 21.72
CA LEU A 93 -21.27 -5.21 21.71
C LEU A 93 -20.99 -6.29 22.76
N ARG A 94 -19.72 -6.56 23.09
CA ARG A 94 -19.35 -7.48 24.17
C ARG A 94 -19.73 -6.92 25.54
N VAL A 95 -19.44 -5.65 25.81
CA VAL A 95 -19.83 -4.99 27.07
C VAL A 95 -21.35 -4.95 27.24
N ARG A 96 -22.11 -4.63 26.17
CA ARG A 96 -23.58 -4.63 26.23
C ARG A 96 -24.16 -6.03 26.49
N ARG A 97 -23.50 -7.08 25.98
CA ARG A 97 -23.90 -8.46 26.22
C ARG A 97 -23.64 -8.87 27.67
N ASP A 98 -22.48 -8.52 28.22
CA ASP A 98 -22.10 -8.86 29.60
C ASP A 98 -22.97 -8.12 30.64
N GLN A 99 -23.54 -6.96 30.27
CA GLN A 99 -24.46 -6.20 31.12
C GLN A 99 -25.92 -6.64 31.03
N GLY A 100 -26.25 -7.72 30.30
CA GLY A 100 -27.59 -8.31 30.29
C GLY A 100 -28.68 -7.42 29.68
N VAL A 101 -28.32 -6.44 28.86
CA VAL A 101 -29.25 -5.41 28.32
C VAL A 101 -29.91 -5.83 26.99
N ALA A 102 -30.08 -7.14 26.77
CA ALA A 102 -30.63 -7.72 25.54
C ALA A 102 -31.99 -8.37 25.78
#